data_AF-A0A7W3W445-F1
#
_entry.id   AF-A0A7W3W445-F1
#
_cell.length_a   1.000
_cell.length_b   1.000
_cell.length_c   1.000
_cell.angle_alpha   90.00
_cell.angle_beta   90.00
_cell.angle_gamma   90.00
#
_symmetry.space_group_name_H-M   'P 1'
#
loop_
_entity.id
_entity.type
_entity.pdbx_description
1 polymer ?
#
loop_
_entity_poly.entity_id
_entity_poly.type
_entity_poly.pdbx_seq_one_letter_code
_entity_poly.pdbx_strand_id
1 'polypeptide(L)' 'MTARIMLGRPLPGTVRETFRVMHVFPEPANYPGRIVAFCGAEFWTGDLEWCDGSARTPCMRCLAATPLPRALP' A
#
# COMPACT_ATOMS: atom_id res chain seq x y z
N MET A 1 13.84 -11.06 9.25
CA MET A 1 12.85 -10.04 9.66
C MET A 1 11.65 -10.16 8.75
N THR A 2 10.49 -10.52 9.30
CA THR A 2 9.23 -10.56 8.53
C THR A 2 8.62 -9.16 8.62
N ALA A 3 8.83 -8.33 7.60
CA ALA A 3 8.17 -7.03 7.56
C ALA A 3 6.68 -7.24 7.31
N ARG A 4 5.82 -6.70 8.18
CA ARG A 4 4.38 -6.67 7.95
C ARG A 4 4.09 -5.67 6.83
N ILE A 5 3.19 -6.06 5.93
CA ILE A 5 2.75 -5.22 4.82
C ILE A 5 1.30 -4.82 5.03
N MET A 6 0.96 -3.60 4.62
CA MET A 6 -0.38 -3.08 4.63
C MET A 6 -0.84 -2.74 3.21
N LEU A 7 -2.14 -2.86 2.97
CA LEU A 7 -2.78 -2.44 1.73
C LEU A 7 -3.56 -1.16 1.98
N GLY A 8 -3.38 -0.16 1.13
CA GLY A 8 -4.10 1.11 1.21
C GLY A 8 -4.60 1.54 -0.16
N ARG A 9 -5.81 2.10 -0.22
CA ARG A 9 -6.35 2.73 -1.43
C ARG A 9 -6.52 4.23 -1.18
N PRO A 10 -6.15 5.11 -2.12
CA PRO A 10 -6.43 6.53 -1.98
C PRO A 10 -7.94 6.81 -2.00
N LEU A 11 -8.36 7.74 -1.14
CA LEU A 11 -9.72 8.22 -1.04
C LEU A 11 -10.19 8.90 -2.34
N PRO A 12 -11.53 8.98 -2.58
CA PRO A 12 -12.07 9.75 -3.70
C PRO A 12 -11.56 11.18 -3.67
N GLY A 13 -11.04 11.66 -4.79
CA GLY A 13 -10.58 13.05 -4.92
C GLY A 13 -9.11 13.29 -4.50
N THR A 14 -8.45 12.33 -3.85
CA THR A 14 -7.01 12.42 -3.51
C THR A 14 -6.13 12.21 -4.75
N VAL A 15 -6.52 11.28 -5.64
CA VAL A 15 -5.83 11.01 -6.91
C VAL A 15 -6.84 10.99 -8.05
N ARG A 16 -6.37 11.22 -9.29
CA ARG A 16 -7.23 11.04 -10.48
C ARG A 16 -7.75 9.60 -10.46
N GLU A 17 -9.01 9.37 -10.80
CA GLU A 17 -9.67 8.06 -10.67
C GLU A 17 -8.93 6.91 -11.36
N THR A 18 -8.21 7.18 -12.44
CA THR A 18 -7.34 6.23 -13.15
C THR A 18 -6.21 5.65 -12.27
N PHE A 19 -5.82 6.36 -11.21
CA PHE A 19 -4.75 5.99 -10.27
C PHE A 19 -5.29 5.49 -8.93
N ARG A 20 -6.61 5.28 -8.81
CA ARG A 20 -7.26 4.77 -7.60
C ARG A 20 -7.08 3.26 -7.45
N VAL A 21 -5.87 2.80 -7.70
CA VAL A 21 -5.44 1.42 -7.53
C VAL A 21 -5.01 1.19 -6.09
N MET A 22 -5.03 -0.06 -5.65
CA MET A 22 -4.55 -0.41 -4.32
C MET A 22 -3.02 -0.37 -4.30
N HIS A 23 -2.44 0.19 -3.25
CA HIS A 23 -1.00 0.27 -3.05
C HIS A 23 -0.58 -0.57 -1.86
N VAL A 24 0.63 -1.12 -1.94
CA VAL A 24 1.24 -1.89 -0.85
C VAL A 24 2.21 -0.97 -0.12
N PHE A 25 2.12 -0.96 1.20
CA PHE A 25 2.93 -0.14 2.09
C PHE A 25 3.65 -1.03 3.10
N PRO A 26 4.89 -0.70 3.49
CA PRO A 26 5.50 -1.32 4.67
C PRO A 26 4.76 -0.85 5.93
N GLU A 27 4.55 -1.73 6.91
CA GLU A 27 4.02 -1.34 8.22
C GLU A 27 5.04 -0.41 8.91
N PRO A 28 4.73 0.89 9.09
CA PRO A 28 5.67 1.80 9.70
C PRO A 28 5.65 1.59 11.22
N ALA A 29 6.83 1.62 11.86
CA ALA A 29 6.94 1.50 13.32
C ALA A 29 6.21 2.64 14.07
N ASN A 30 6.04 3.79 13.41
CA ASN A 30 5.17 4.89 13.81
C ASN A 30 4.49 5.41 12.56
N TYR A 31 3.16 5.57 12.56
CA TYR A 31 2.43 6.16 11.42
C TYR A 31 2.82 7.63 11.26
N PRO A 32 3.65 7.99 10.26
CA PRO A 32 3.97 9.38 10.01
C PRO A 32 2.76 10.03 9.33
N GLY A 33 2.69 11.36 9.30
CA GLY A 33 1.68 12.04 8.49
C GLY A 33 1.72 11.58 7.02
N ARG A 34 2.92 11.23 6.52
CA ARG A 34 3.15 10.70 5.18
C ARG A 34 3.65 9.25 5.20
N ILE A 35 3.25 8.48 4.20
CA ILE A 35 3.71 7.12 3.96
C ILE A 35 4.01 6.90 2.49
N VAL A 36 5.00 6.05 2.20
CA VAL A 36 5.45 5.74 0.85
C VAL A 36 5.10 4.30 0.50
N ALA A 37 4.40 4.11 -0.60
CA ALA A 37 4.10 2.79 -1.15
C ALA A 37 5.37 2.16 -1.76
N PHE A 38 5.41 0.84 -1.88
CA PHE A 38 6.51 0.12 -2.54
C PHE A 38 6.75 0.55 -4.00
N CYS A 39 5.74 1.11 -4.67
CA CYS A 39 5.91 1.67 -6.02
C CYS A 39 6.57 3.06 -6.04
N GLY A 40 6.94 3.62 -4.88
CA GLY A 40 7.48 4.96 -4.70
C GLY A 40 6.44 6.07 -4.64
N ALA A 41 5.15 5.75 -4.62
CA ALA A 41 4.10 6.76 -4.51
C ALA A 41 3.94 7.21 -3.05
N GLU A 42 3.89 8.52 -2.82
CA GLU A 42 3.74 9.14 -1.51
C GLU A 42 2.28 9.52 -1.26
N PHE A 43 1.79 9.22 -0.06
CA PHE A 43 0.43 9.53 0.36
C PHE A 43 0.41 10.05 1.79
N TRP A 44 -0.59 10.85 2.15
CA TRP A 44 -0.87 11.10 3.56
C TRP A 44 -1.67 9.94 4.14
N THR A 45 -1.44 9.61 5.40
CA THR A 45 -2.16 8.51 6.07
C THR A 45 -3.65 8.77 6.18
N GLY A 46 -4.07 10.05 6.25
CA GLY A 46 -5.49 10.44 6.23
C GLY A 46 -6.14 10.44 4.84
N ASP A 47 -5.34 10.33 3.77
CA ASP A 47 -5.80 10.24 2.38
C ASP A 47 -5.98 8.79 1.91
N LEU A 48 -5.65 7.82 2.78
CA LEU A 48 -5.70 6.40 2.49
C LEU A 48 -6.80 5.72 3.29
N GLU A 49 -7.54 4.85 2.62
CA GLU A 49 -8.36 3.85 3.26
C GLU A 49 -7.56 2.53 3.33
N TRP A 50 -7.23 2.11 4.55
CA TRP A 50 -6.54 0.85 4.82
C TRP A 50 -7.48 -0.33 4.59
N CYS A 51 -6.97 -1.40 3.97
CA CYS A 51 -7.77 -2.53 3.55
C CYS A 51 -7.14 -3.83 4.08
N ASP A 52 -7.91 -4.62 4.81
CA ASP A 52 -7.43 -5.82 5.53
C ASP A 52 -7.19 -7.05 4.65
N GLY A 53 -7.49 -6.98 3.35
CA GLY A 53 -7.12 -8.05 2.43
C GLY A 53 -8.02 -8.21 1.21
N SER A 54 -7.39 -8.67 0.12
CA SER A 54 -7.94 -9.29 -1.10
C SER A 54 -8.98 -8.55 -1.95
N ALA A 55 -9.46 -7.37 -1.56
CA ALA A 55 -10.55 -6.73 -2.30
C ALA A 55 -10.19 -6.22 -3.72
N ARG A 56 -8.91 -6.11 -4.08
CA ARG A 56 -8.45 -5.71 -5.43
C ARG A 56 -6.96 -5.97 -5.64
N THR A 57 -6.58 -6.25 -6.88
CA THR A 57 -5.17 -6.37 -7.28
C THR A 57 -4.44 -5.05 -7.02
N PRO A 58 -3.31 -5.05 -6.28
CA PRO A 58 -2.52 -3.86 -6.10
C PRO A 58 -1.85 -3.42 -7.40
N CYS A 59 -1.31 -2.20 -7.40
CA CYS A 59 -0.58 -1.65 -8.51
C CYS A 59 0.54 -2.61 -8.96
N MET A 60 0.74 -2.82 -10.27
CA MET A 60 1.74 -3.80 -10.75
C MET A 60 3.15 -3.54 -10.22
N ARG A 61 3.53 -2.26 -10.06
CA ARG A 61 4.81 -1.89 -9.44
C ARG A 61 4.88 -2.30 -7.96
N CYS A 62 3.78 -2.15 -7.23
CA CYS A 62 3.67 -2.57 -5.84
C CYS A 62 3.82 -4.08 -5.77
N LEU A 63 3.12 -4.82 -6.65
CA LEU A 63 3.21 -6.28 -6.73
C LEU A 63 4.65 -6.75 -7.03
N ALA A 64 5.34 -6.10 -7.97
CA ALA A 64 6.73 -6.43 -8.33
C ALA A 64 7.74 -6.11 -7.24
N ALA A 65 7.49 -5.08 -6.43
CA ALA A 65 8.38 -4.63 -5.36
C ALA A 65 8.02 -5.19 -3.97
N THR A 66 6.85 -5.83 -3.83
CA THR A 66 6.43 -6.40 -2.55
C THR A 66 7.32 -7.61 -2.25
N PRO A 67 7.98 -7.65 -1.08
CA PRO A 67 8.67 -8.85 -0.66
C PRO A 67 7.62 -9.94 -0.48
N LEU A 68 7.67 -10.96 -1.34
CA LEU A 68 6.77 -12.11 -1.24
C LEU A 68 6.86 -12.65 0.20
N PRO A 69 5.72 -12.88 0.88
CA PRO A 69 5.76 -13.61 2.13
C PRO A 69 6.49 -14.91 1.82
N ARG A 70 7.63 -15.14 2.48
CA ARG A 70 8.38 -16.39 2.34
C ARG A 70 7.37 -17.49 2.56
N ALA A 71 7.06 -18.25 1.50
CA ALA A 71 6.08 -19.32 1.56
C ALA A 71 6.43 -20.16 2.79
N LEU A 72 5.48 -20.28 3.71
CA LEU A 72 5.61 -21.20 4.83
C LEU A 72 5.81 -22.60 4.21
N PRO A 73 6.84 -23.35 4.66
CA PRO A 73 7.17 -24.66 4.10
C PRO A 73 6.04 -25.67 4.30
#